data_AF-A0A1H0D101-F1
#
_entry.id   AF-A0A1H0D101-F1
#
_cell.length_a   1.000
_cell.length_b   1.000
_cell.length_c   1.000
_cell.angle_alpha   90.00
_cell.angle_beta   90.00
_cell.angle_gamma   90.00
#
_symmetry.space_group_name_H-M   'P 1'
#
loop_
_entity.id
_entity.type
_entity.pdbx_description
1 polymer ?
#
loop_
_entity_poly.entity_id
_entity_poly.type
_entity_poly.pdbx_seq_one_letter_code
_entity_poly.pdbx_strand_id
1 'polypeptide(L)'
;MASRSHLIDWPDTAKPSFASWALGFLLILVAAPLFGETLLVVWPSVFRENGLIETPQMALLGLSAILFAHALVRSSGARAVFSAVLILACLLALQREIPACESAFYEGGICATRPAKAVFAVGAGTICALVLLLKHAPWRRVVDLGNILWVWPVALAAVLLGLAELAEHRILVEIEETLELGAYLYLALFATGMAFRSPDVAIRDVRSVRRVAAAPRSRDANKPGTLPETTG
;
A
#
# COMPACT_ATOMS: atom_id res chain seq x y z
N MET A 1 1.34 13.54 29.83
CA MET A 1 0.83 13.57 28.43
C MET A 1 2.01 13.36 27.49
N ALA A 2 2.16 12.15 26.97
CA ALA A 2 3.36 11.72 26.24
C ALA A 2 3.41 12.30 24.82
N SER A 3 4.60 12.78 24.44
CA SER A 3 4.97 13.34 23.14
C SER A 3 4.54 12.43 21.97
N ARG A 4 3.44 12.77 21.31
CA ARG A 4 3.05 12.19 20.01
C ARG A 4 3.76 12.97 18.90
N SER A 5 4.96 12.55 18.49
CA SER A 5 5.59 13.10 17.26
C SER A 5 6.40 12.11 16.41
N HIS A 6 6.24 10.80 16.62
CA HIS A 6 6.96 9.77 15.84
C HIS A 6 6.14 9.15 14.68
N LEU A 7 4.86 9.48 14.53
CA LEU A 7 4.02 8.93 13.46
C LEU A 7 4.20 9.73 12.16
N ILE A 8 4.21 9.01 11.04
CA ILE A 8 4.44 9.54 9.70
C ILE A 8 3.10 9.64 8.95
N ASP A 9 2.85 10.74 8.24
CA ASP A 9 1.77 10.84 7.26
C ASP A 9 2.34 11.11 5.85
N TRP A 10 1.51 11.07 4.81
CA TRP A 10 1.97 11.25 3.42
C TRP A 10 2.77 12.54 3.16
N PRO A 11 2.34 13.72 3.68
CA PRO A 11 3.06 14.97 3.45
C PRO A 11 4.47 15.00 4.03
N ASP A 12 4.77 14.09 4.96
CA ASP A 12 6.10 13.94 5.54
C ASP A 12 7.01 13.02 4.71
N THR A 13 6.56 12.49 3.56
CA THR A 13 7.35 11.54 2.77
C THR A 13 7.42 11.90 1.31
N ALA A 14 8.57 11.60 0.69
CA ALA A 14 8.75 11.73 -0.75
C ALA A 14 7.66 10.98 -1.51
N LYS A 15 7.15 11.59 -2.59
CA LYS A 15 6.18 10.95 -3.48
C LYS A 15 6.83 9.79 -4.25
N PRO A 16 6.09 8.73 -4.57
CA PRO A 16 6.54 7.73 -5.53
C PRO A 16 6.83 8.38 -6.91
N SER A 17 8.03 8.13 -7.45
CA SER A 17 8.45 8.61 -8.78
C SER A 17 7.59 7.98 -9.88
N PHE A 18 6.92 8.80 -10.68
CA PHE A 18 6.11 8.31 -11.80
C PHE A 18 6.93 7.42 -12.75
N ALA A 19 8.08 7.92 -13.22
CA ALA A 19 8.91 7.22 -14.19
C ALA A 19 9.37 5.84 -13.69
N SER A 20 9.81 5.74 -12.42
CA SER A 20 10.35 4.49 -11.86
C SER A 20 9.27 3.41 -11.74
N TRP A 21 8.09 3.79 -11.25
CA TRP A 21 6.96 2.87 -11.07
C TRP A 21 6.30 2.50 -12.41
N ALA A 22 6.13 3.47 -13.32
CA ALA A 22 5.63 3.20 -14.66
C ALA A 22 6.57 2.28 -15.45
N LEU A 23 7.90 2.48 -15.34
CA LEU A 23 8.88 1.59 -15.95
C LEU A 23 8.81 0.18 -15.35
N GLY A 24 8.70 0.05 -14.03
CA GLY A 24 8.54 -1.24 -13.37
C GLY A 24 7.27 -1.97 -13.83
N PHE A 25 6.17 -1.24 -13.98
CA PHE A 25 4.91 -1.79 -14.51
C PHE A 25 5.06 -2.25 -15.96
N LEU A 26 5.64 -1.43 -16.84
CA LEU A 26 5.86 -1.80 -18.24
C LEU A 26 6.81 -2.99 -18.36
N LEU A 27 7.84 -3.06 -17.51
CA LEU A 27 8.75 -4.19 -17.46
C LEU A 27 8.00 -5.48 -17.10
N ILE A 28 7.15 -5.46 -16.07
CA ILE A 28 6.35 -6.64 -15.69
C ILE A 28 5.34 -6.99 -16.78
N LEU A 29 4.64 -6.01 -17.33
CA LEU A 29 3.63 -6.19 -18.37
C LEU A 29 4.19 -6.93 -19.60
N VAL A 30 5.46 -6.72 -19.92
CA VAL A 30 6.13 -7.39 -21.05
C VAL A 30 6.85 -8.66 -20.60
N ALA A 31 7.58 -8.61 -19.49
CA ALA A 31 8.43 -9.72 -19.05
C ALA A 31 7.64 -10.89 -18.48
N ALA A 32 6.53 -10.64 -17.78
CA ALA A 32 5.73 -11.71 -17.17
C ALA A 32 5.14 -12.66 -18.22
N PRO A 33 4.43 -12.21 -19.27
CA PRO A 33 3.92 -13.11 -20.31
C PRO A 33 5.04 -13.90 -21.01
N LEU A 34 6.14 -13.24 -21.37
CA LEU A 34 7.30 -13.92 -21.99
C LEU A 34 7.91 -14.98 -21.08
N PHE A 35 7.97 -14.68 -19.78
CA PHE A 35 8.44 -15.62 -18.78
C PHE A 35 7.47 -16.79 -18.59
N GLY A 36 6.15 -16.54 -18.59
CA GLY A 36 5.11 -17.56 -18.53
C GLY A 36 5.21 -18.55 -19.68
N GLU A 37 5.25 -18.05 -20.92
CA GLU A 37 5.44 -18.84 -22.13
C GLU A 37 6.73 -19.67 -22.09
N THR A 38 7.83 -19.06 -21.66
CA THR A 38 9.12 -19.76 -21.55
C THR A 38 9.06 -20.86 -20.49
N LEU A 39 8.47 -20.58 -19.32
CA LEU A 39 8.30 -21.57 -18.26
C LEU A 39 7.37 -22.70 -18.68
N LEU A 40 6.33 -22.42 -19.46
CA LEU A 40 5.38 -23.43 -19.90
C LEU A 40 6.10 -24.48 -20.76
N VAL A 41 7.01 -24.05 -21.63
CA VAL A 41 7.81 -24.95 -22.46
C VAL A 41 8.81 -25.79 -21.65
N VAL A 42 9.45 -25.18 -20.66
CA VAL A 42 10.56 -25.82 -19.91
C VAL A 42 10.06 -26.64 -18.71
N TRP A 43 9.00 -26.19 -18.05
CA TRP A 43 8.46 -26.79 -16.84
C TRP A 43 6.91 -26.69 -16.76
N PRO A 44 6.17 -27.41 -17.61
CA PRO A 44 4.71 -27.29 -17.69
C PRO A 44 3.98 -27.58 -16.39
N SER A 45 4.53 -28.43 -15.53
CA SER A 45 3.90 -28.77 -14.24
C SER A 45 3.85 -27.62 -13.24
N VAL A 46 4.56 -26.51 -13.49
CA VAL A 46 4.55 -25.33 -12.61
C VAL A 46 3.18 -24.62 -12.62
N PHE A 47 2.42 -24.76 -13.72
CA PHE A 47 1.12 -24.14 -13.97
C PHE A 47 -0.06 -25.11 -13.88
N ARG A 48 0.13 -26.30 -13.30
CA ARG A 48 -1.04 -27.13 -12.93
C ARG A 48 -1.81 -26.43 -11.81
N GLU A 49 -3.09 -26.74 -11.66
CA GLU A 49 -3.90 -26.26 -10.55
C GLU A 49 -3.24 -26.63 -9.22
N ASN A 50 -3.09 -25.66 -8.30
CA ASN A 50 -2.25 -25.77 -7.09
C ASN A 50 -0.75 -25.85 -7.42
N GLY A 51 -0.35 -25.10 -8.44
CA GLY A 51 0.97 -25.16 -9.04
C GLY A 51 2.05 -24.65 -8.11
N LEU A 52 3.31 -25.00 -8.42
CA LEU A 52 4.45 -24.48 -7.67
C LEU A 52 4.57 -22.96 -7.73
N ILE A 53 3.94 -22.31 -8.73
CA ILE A 53 3.95 -20.84 -8.89
C ILE A 53 3.05 -20.10 -7.88
N GLU A 54 2.01 -20.75 -7.36
CA GLU A 54 1.12 -20.16 -6.34
C GLU A 54 1.85 -19.96 -5.00
N THR A 55 2.83 -20.81 -4.70
CA THR A 55 3.62 -20.72 -3.45
C THR A 55 4.38 -19.39 -3.31
N PRO A 56 5.19 -18.95 -4.29
CA PRO A 56 5.83 -17.64 -4.23
C PRO A 56 4.83 -16.48 -4.29
N GLN A 57 3.67 -16.62 -4.95
CA GLN A 57 2.61 -15.61 -4.92
C GLN A 57 2.07 -15.43 -3.48
N MET A 58 1.71 -16.53 -2.80
CA MET A 58 1.29 -16.54 -1.39
C MET A 58 2.36 -15.92 -0.49
N ALA A 59 3.64 -16.26 -0.70
CA ALA A 59 4.74 -15.70 0.07
C ALA A 59 4.87 -14.18 -0.12
N LEU A 60 4.74 -13.68 -1.35
CA LEU A 60 4.79 -12.24 -1.66
C LEU A 60 3.61 -11.49 -1.05
N LEU A 61 2.41 -12.06 -1.08
CA LEU A 61 1.22 -11.49 -0.45
C LEU A 61 1.34 -11.44 1.07
N GLY A 62 1.81 -12.53 1.69
CA GLY A 62 2.11 -12.58 3.12
C GLY A 62 3.15 -11.55 3.54
N LEU A 63 4.26 -11.46 2.79
CA LEU A 63 5.30 -10.44 3.00
C LEU A 63 4.73 -9.02 2.85
N SER A 64 3.95 -8.76 1.83
CA SER A 64 3.32 -7.45 1.59
C SER A 64 2.39 -7.06 2.75
N ALA A 65 1.57 -7.99 3.24
CA ALA A 65 0.71 -7.76 4.41
C ALA A 65 1.53 -7.41 5.67
N ILE A 66 2.64 -8.11 5.92
CA ILE A 66 3.55 -7.82 7.04
C ILE A 66 4.19 -6.43 6.89
N LEU A 67 4.65 -6.08 5.69
CA LEU A 67 5.27 -4.79 5.41
C LEU A 67 4.26 -3.63 5.56
N PHE A 68 3.03 -3.80 5.09
CA PHE A 68 1.96 -2.82 5.33
C PHE A 68 1.55 -2.74 6.80
N ALA A 69 1.57 -3.85 7.54
CA ALA A 69 1.35 -3.84 8.99
C ALA A 69 2.44 -3.04 9.72
N HIS A 70 3.71 -3.23 9.34
CA HIS A 70 4.82 -2.43 9.85
C HIS A 70 4.64 -0.94 9.50
N ALA A 71 4.24 -0.63 8.26
CA ALA A 71 3.92 0.74 7.85
C ALA A 71 2.77 1.33 8.68
N LEU A 72 1.70 0.58 8.91
CA LEU A 72 0.52 0.99 9.69
C LEU A 72 0.86 1.39 11.12
N VAL A 73 1.70 0.61 11.80
CA VAL A 73 2.13 0.89 13.18
C VAL A 73 2.84 2.25 13.26
N ARG A 74 3.64 2.58 12.22
CA ARG A 74 4.41 3.82 12.12
C ARG A 74 3.64 4.99 11.50
N SER A 75 2.41 4.76 11.03
CA SER A 75 1.66 5.74 10.26
C SER A 75 0.51 6.37 11.05
N SER A 76 0.15 7.59 10.64
CA SER A 76 -1.06 8.30 11.07
C SER A 76 -1.86 8.78 9.86
N GLY A 77 -3.04 9.35 10.10
CA GLY A 77 -3.84 10.03 9.08
C GLY A 77 -4.21 9.14 7.90
N ALA A 78 -4.12 9.68 6.69
CA ALA A 78 -4.48 8.97 5.46
C ALA A 78 -3.57 7.76 5.22
N ARG A 79 -2.26 7.89 5.50
CA ARG A 79 -1.29 6.80 5.33
C ARG A 79 -1.61 5.56 6.18
N ALA A 80 -2.11 5.76 7.40
CA ALA A 80 -2.56 4.66 8.25
C ALA A 80 -3.78 3.94 7.64
N VAL A 81 -4.76 4.71 7.13
CA VAL A 81 -5.96 4.14 6.50
C VAL A 81 -5.60 3.32 5.26
N PHE A 82 -4.76 3.87 4.38
CA PHE A 82 -4.31 3.13 3.20
C PHE A 82 -3.53 1.86 3.57
N SER A 83 -2.64 1.93 4.56
CA SER A 83 -1.94 0.73 5.04
C SER A 83 -2.92 -0.35 5.51
N ALA A 84 -3.96 0.01 6.28
CA ALA A 84 -4.97 -0.94 6.75
C ALA A 84 -5.77 -1.57 5.60
N VAL A 85 -6.20 -0.76 4.63
CA VAL A 85 -6.91 -1.25 3.44
C VAL A 85 -6.02 -2.19 2.61
N LEU A 86 -4.74 -1.87 2.46
CA LEU A 86 -3.80 -2.70 1.71
C LEU A 86 -3.47 -4.01 2.42
N ILE A 87 -3.39 -4.01 3.76
CA ILE A 87 -3.31 -5.26 4.54
C ILE A 87 -4.53 -6.13 4.22
N LEU A 88 -5.74 -5.58 4.31
CA LEU A 88 -6.96 -6.33 4.01
C LEU A 88 -6.96 -6.87 2.58
N ALA A 89 -6.59 -6.04 1.59
CA ALA A 89 -6.49 -6.47 0.20
C ALA A 89 -5.49 -7.62 0.01
N CYS A 90 -4.30 -7.54 0.64
CA CYS A 90 -3.31 -8.61 0.57
C CYS A 90 -3.80 -9.91 1.22
N LEU A 91 -4.52 -9.82 2.35
CA LEU A 91 -5.08 -11.00 3.02
C LEU A 91 -6.20 -11.65 2.20
N LEU A 92 -7.05 -10.85 1.55
CA LEU A 92 -8.10 -11.37 0.67
C LEU A 92 -7.52 -11.99 -0.60
N ALA A 93 -6.49 -11.39 -1.19
CA ALA A 93 -5.74 -11.99 -2.30
C ALA A 93 -5.05 -13.28 -1.85
N LEU A 94 -4.42 -13.31 -0.68
CA LEU A 94 -3.80 -14.53 -0.13
C LEU A 94 -4.81 -15.65 0.04
N GLN A 95 -6.03 -15.32 0.48
CA GLN A 95 -7.12 -16.27 0.54
C GLN A 95 -7.56 -16.73 -0.85
N ARG A 96 -7.51 -15.90 -1.89
CA ARG A 96 -7.78 -16.32 -3.28
C ARG A 96 -6.79 -17.39 -3.71
N GLU A 97 -5.50 -17.18 -3.45
CA GLU A 97 -4.42 -18.13 -3.79
C GLU A 97 -4.45 -19.46 -3.01
N ILE A 98 -5.13 -19.52 -1.86
CA ILE A 98 -5.26 -20.79 -1.13
C ILE A 98 -6.42 -21.59 -1.72
N PRO A 99 -6.20 -22.79 -2.28
CA PRO A 99 -7.27 -23.56 -2.91
C PRO A 99 -8.32 -24.04 -1.90
N ALA A 100 -9.54 -24.25 -2.40
CA ALA A 100 -10.61 -24.83 -1.61
C ALA A 100 -10.39 -26.35 -1.46
N CYS A 101 -10.39 -26.87 -0.23
CA CYS A 101 -10.23 -28.31 0.01
C CYS A 101 -11.32 -29.16 -0.66
N GLU A 102 -12.50 -28.58 -0.89
CA GLU A 102 -13.63 -29.22 -1.55
C GLU A 102 -13.64 -29.02 -3.08
N SER A 103 -12.58 -28.43 -3.65
CA SER A 103 -12.48 -28.25 -5.11
C SER A 103 -12.30 -29.60 -5.81
N ALA A 104 -12.99 -29.82 -6.93
CA ALA A 104 -12.79 -31.00 -7.79
C ALA A 104 -11.38 -31.03 -8.43
N PHE A 105 -10.71 -29.89 -8.40
CA PHE A 105 -9.41 -29.57 -8.99
C PHE A 105 -8.27 -29.58 -7.95
N TYR A 106 -8.56 -29.98 -6.71
CA TYR A 106 -7.56 -30.03 -5.65
C TYR A 106 -6.77 -31.35 -5.72
N GLU A 107 -5.49 -31.28 -6.09
CA GLU A 107 -4.61 -32.44 -6.24
C GLU A 107 -3.76 -32.75 -4.99
N GLY A 108 -3.88 -31.94 -3.92
CA GLY A 108 -3.13 -32.09 -2.65
C GLY A 108 -2.33 -30.83 -2.28
N GLY A 109 -1.82 -30.76 -1.05
CA GLY A 109 -1.06 -29.62 -0.53
C GLY A 109 -1.73 -28.84 0.61
N ILE A 110 -1.54 -27.52 0.63
CA ILE A 110 -2.20 -26.62 1.59
C ILE A 110 -3.53 -26.19 0.98
N CYS A 111 -4.63 -26.42 1.69
CA CYS A 111 -5.96 -25.97 1.29
C CYS A 111 -6.72 -25.39 2.48
N ALA A 112 -7.79 -24.64 2.21
CA ALA A 112 -8.73 -24.18 3.22
C ALA A 112 -10.16 -24.55 2.81
N THR A 113 -10.98 -24.97 3.78
CA THR A 113 -12.40 -25.23 3.51
C THR A 113 -13.12 -23.93 3.15
N ARG A 114 -14.17 -23.98 2.32
CA ARG A 114 -14.94 -22.77 1.97
C ARG A 114 -15.44 -22.00 3.21
N PRO A 115 -15.95 -22.65 4.28
CA PRO A 115 -16.31 -21.95 5.51
C PRO A 115 -15.10 -21.29 6.20
N ALA A 116 -13.93 -21.92 6.23
CA ALA A 116 -12.74 -21.33 6.82
C ALA A 116 -12.28 -20.09 6.03
N LYS A 117 -12.29 -20.15 4.70
CA LYS A 117 -12.05 -19.00 3.82
C LYS A 117 -13.02 -17.84 4.15
N ALA A 118 -14.32 -18.12 4.26
CA ALA A 118 -15.32 -17.10 4.61
C ALA A 118 -15.09 -16.47 6.00
N VAL A 119 -14.82 -17.29 7.02
CA VAL A 119 -14.51 -16.82 8.38
C VAL A 119 -13.26 -15.96 8.39
N PHE A 120 -12.22 -16.36 7.66
CA PHE A 120 -10.99 -15.58 7.51
C PHE A 120 -11.28 -14.20 6.89
N ALA A 121 -12.02 -14.14 5.77
CA ALA A 121 -12.39 -12.88 5.12
C ALA A 121 -13.15 -11.94 6.07
N VAL A 122 -14.17 -12.46 6.77
CA VAL A 122 -14.98 -11.69 7.73
C VAL A 122 -14.13 -11.22 8.91
N GLY A 123 -13.26 -12.09 9.43
CA GLY A 123 -12.33 -11.75 10.51
C GLY A 123 -11.35 -10.65 10.12
N ALA A 124 -10.70 -10.80 8.96
CA ALA A 124 -9.77 -9.80 8.41
C ALA A 124 -10.48 -8.45 8.19
N GLY A 125 -11.68 -8.47 7.60
CA GLY A 125 -12.50 -7.27 7.41
C GLY A 125 -12.87 -6.59 8.72
N THR A 126 -13.27 -7.37 9.73
CA THR A 126 -13.62 -6.86 11.07
C THR A 126 -12.43 -6.24 11.77
N ILE A 127 -11.27 -6.91 11.75
CA ILE A 127 -10.03 -6.37 12.33
C ILE A 127 -9.63 -5.07 11.62
N CYS A 128 -9.70 -5.04 10.29
CA CYS A 128 -9.41 -3.83 9.52
C CYS A 128 -10.36 -2.68 9.90
N ALA A 129 -11.67 -2.94 9.99
CA ALA A 129 -12.65 -1.95 10.44
C ALA A 129 -12.34 -1.42 11.85
N LEU A 130 -12.00 -2.29 12.79
CA LEU A 130 -11.59 -1.90 14.14
C LEU A 130 -10.33 -1.03 14.14
N VAL A 131 -9.31 -1.39 13.35
CA VAL A 131 -8.09 -0.60 13.19
C VAL A 131 -8.41 0.79 12.62
N LEU A 132 -9.27 0.87 11.60
CA LEU A 132 -9.69 2.12 10.98
C LEU A 132 -10.45 3.01 11.97
N LEU A 133 -11.33 2.42 12.78
CA LEU A 133 -12.01 3.13 13.86
C LEU A 133 -11.00 3.67 14.87
N LEU A 134 -10.08 2.84 15.37
CA LEU A 134 -9.08 3.25 16.37
C LEU A 134 -8.12 4.34 15.88
N LYS A 135 -7.77 4.34 14.58
CA LYS A 135 -6.82 5.32 14.01
C LYS A 135 -7.43 6.69 13.73
N HIS A 136 -8.76 6.85 13.81
CA HIS A 136 -9.50 8.12 13.69
C HIS A 136 -8.87 9.12 12.70
N ALA A 137 -8.91 8.81 11.39
CA ALA A 137 -8.48 9.74 10.36
C ALA A 137 -9.65 10.60 9.86
N PRO A 138 -9.53 11.93 9.76
CA PRO A 138 -10.58 12.76 9.21
C PRO A 138 -10.80 12.39 7.73
N TRP A 139 -12.00 11.92 7.39
CA TRP A 139 -12.32 11.38 6.05
C TRP A 139 -11.90 12.32 4.91
N ARG A 140 -12.10 13.63 5.08
CA ARG A 140 -11.68 14.66 4.11
C ARG A 140 -10.20 14.59 3.74
N ARG A 141 -9.31 14.19 4.66
CA ARG A 141 -7.89 13.98 4.36
C ARG A 141 -7.66 12.65 3.63
N VAL A 142 -8.41 11.61 3.95
CA VAL A 142 -8.27 10.31 3.27
C VAL A 142 -8.60 10.42 1.79
N VAL A 143 -9.70 11.11 1.45
CA VAL A 143 -10.17 11.31 0.07
C VAL A 143 -9.53 12.52 -0.63
N ASP A 144 -8.57 13.19 0.01
CA ASP A 144 -7.84 14.27 -0.64
C ASP A 144 -7.04 13.70 -1.81
N LEU A 145 -7.26 14.25 -3.01
CA LEU A 145 -6.54 13.87 -4.22
C LEU A 145 -5.02 13.93 -4.00
N GLY A 146 -4.56 14.88 -3.18
CA GLY A 146 -3.19 14.94 -2.70
C GLY A 146 -2.75 13.57 -2.21
N ASN A 147 -3.40 13.01 -1.19
CA ASN A 147 -3.03 11.74 -0.57
C ASN A 147 -3.26 10.51 -1.48
N ILE A 148 -4.27 10.54 -2.34
CA ILE A 148 -4.53 9.47 -3.32
C ILE A 148 -3.35 9.32 -4.30
N LEU A 149 -2.70 10.42 -4.67
CA LEU A 149 -1.51 10.40 -5.53
C LEU A 149 -0.27 9.75 -4.87
N TRP A 150 -0.31 9.31 -3.61
CA TRP A 150 0.76 8.49 -3.01
C TRP A 150 0.54 6.99 -3.22
N VAL A 151 -0.69 6.56 -3.53
CA VAL A 151 -1.05 5.15 -3.68
C VAL A 151 -1.31 4.75 -5.14
N TRP A 152 -1.08 5.63 -6.10
CA TRP A 152 -1.24 5.32 -7.52
C TRP A 152 -0.45 4.09 -8.02
N PRO A 153 0.72 3.67 -7.45
CA PRO A 153 1.34 2.41 -7.87
C PRO A 153 0.44 1.21 -7.61
N VAL A 154 -0.40 1.23 -6.58
CA VAL A 154 -1.38 0.18 -6.30
C VAL A 154 -2.39 0.05 -7.45
N ALA A 155 -2.78 1.17 -8.08
CA ALA A 155 -3.67 1.13 -9.24
C ALA A 155 -3.02 0.39 -10.43
N LEU A 156 -1.70 0.54 -10.62
CA LEU A 156 -0.98 -0.23 -11.64
C LEU A 156 -0.92 -1.72 -11.32
N ALA A 157 -0.73 -2.09 -10.04
CA ALA A 157 -0.83 -3.49 -9.63
C ALA A 157 -2.24 -4.05 -9.89
N ALA A 158 -3.29 -3.28 -9.60
CA ALA A 158 -4.66 -3.67 -9.90
C ALA A 158 -4.92 -3.83 -11.40
N VAL A 159 -4.29 -3.01 -12.25
CA VAL A 159 -4.35 -3.18 -13.71
C VAL A 159 -3.69 -4.49 -14.13
N LEU A 160 -2.53 -4.84 -13.58
CA LEU A 160 -1.88 -6.13 -13.86
C LEU A 160 -2.78 -7.32 -13.47
N LEU A 161 -3.41 -7.28 -12.29
CA LEU A 161 -4.36 -8.30 -11.86
C LEU A 161 -5.60 -8.37 -12.76
N GLY A 162 -6.13 -7.23 -13.19
CA GLY A 162 -7.24 -7.20 -14.14
C GLY A 162 -6.88 -7.76 -15.52
N LEU A 163 -5.61 -7.62 -15.93
CA LEU A 163 -5.10 -8.26 -17.15
C LEU A 163 -4.85 -9.75 -16.95
N ALA A 164 -4.44 -10.20 -15.77
CA ALA A 164 -4.34 -11.62 -15.43
C ALA A 164 -5.70 -12.31 -15.49
N GLU A 165 -6.73 -11.73 -14.88
CA GLU A 165 -8.12 -12.23 -14.97
C GLU A 165 -8.64 -12.25 -16.42
N LEU A 166 -8.23 -11.28 -17.25
CA LEU A 166 -8.55 -11.31 -18.68
C LEU A 166 -7.85 -12.47 -19.41
N ALA A 167 -6.62 -12.81 -19.01
CA ALA A 167 -5.88 -13.96 -19.52
C ALA A 167 -6.54 -15.29 -19.09
N GLU A 168 -6.99 -15.40 -17.84
CA GLU A 168 -7.80 -16.52 -17.33
C GLU A 168 -9.03 -16.75 -18.22
N HIS A 169 -9.77 -15.67 -18.53
CA HIS A 169 -10.94 -15.72 -19.42
C HIS A 169 -10.63 -16.18 -20.85
N ARG A 170 -9.36 -16.15 -21.25
CA ARG A 170 -8.85 -16.64 -22.54
C ARG A 170 -8.14 -17.99 -22.44
N ILE A 171 -8.15 -18.61 -21.26
CA ILE A 171 -7.51 -19.91 -20.98
C ILE A 171 -6.00 -19.83 -21.18
N LEU A 172 -5.38 -18.70 -20.80
CA LEU A 172 -3.94 -18.46 -20.86
C LEU A 172 -3.37 -18.49 -19.43
N VAL A 173 -3.38 -19.68 -18.82
CA VAL A 173 -3.08 -19.89 -17.40
C VAL A 173 -1.65 -19.45 -17.05
N GLU A 174 -0.67 -19.76 -17.90
CA GLU A 174 0.72 -19.35 -17.69
C GLU A 174 0.90 -17.82 -17.68
N ILE A 175 0.12 -17.10 -18.48
CA ILE A 175 0.15 -15.64 -18.55
C ILE A 175 -0.57 -15.04 -17.34
N GLU A 176 -1.72 -15.59 -16.97
CA GLU A 176 -2.45 -15.24 -15.75
C GLU A 176 -1.53 -15.33 -14.52
N GLU A 177 -0.99 -16.52 -14.25
CA GLU A 177 -0.20 -16.84 -13.08
C GLU A 177 1.07 -15.99 -12.97
N THR A 178 1.73 -15.72 -14.10
CA THR A 178 2.93 -14.87 -14.12
C THR A 178 2.62 -13.39 -14.00
N LEU A 179 1.48 -12.91 -14.53
CA LEU A 179 1.01 -11.55 -14.32
C LEU A 179 0.60 -11.32 -12.86
N GLU A 180 -0.08 -12.27 -12.22
CA GLU A 180 -0.40 -12.20 -10.79
C GLU A 180 0.87 -12.19 -9.94
N LEU A 181 1.82 -13.10 -10.21
CA LEU A 181 3.12 -13.11 -9.54
C LEU A 181 3.87 -11.77 -9.71
N GLY A 182 3.87 -11.22 -10.92
CA GLY A 182 4.44 -9.91 -11.22
C GLY A 182 3.75 -8.79 -10.43
N ALA A 183 2.42 -8.78 -10.39
CA ALA A 183 1.64 -7.79 -9.64
C ALA A 183 1.95 -7.85 -8.14
N TYR A 184 2.07 -9.06 -7.57
CA TYR A 184 2.40 -9.25 -6.16
C TYR A 184 3.84 -8.85 -5.82
N LEU A 185 4.80 -9.10 -6.72
CA LEU A 185 6.16 -8.59 -6.57
C LEU A 185 6.20 -7.06 -6.61
N TYR A 186 5.48 -6.45 -7.56
CA TYR A 186 5.36 -5.00 -7.67
C TYR A 186 4.76 -4.38 -6.41
N LEU A 187 3.72 -5.02 -5.85
CA LEU A 187 3.08 -4.59 -4.61
C LEU A 187 4.02 -4.76 -3.40
N ALA A 188 4.79 -5.85 -3.32
CA ALA A 188 5.76 -6.07 -2.25
C ALA A 188 6.87 -5.01 -2.25
N LEU A 189 7.35 -4.60 -3.43
CA LEU A 189 8.30 -3.48 -3.56
C LEU A 189 7.68 -2.16 -3.07
N PHE A 190 6.40 -1.92 -3.37
CA PHE A 190 5.69 -0.74 -2.89
C PHE A 190 5.51 -0.77 -1.37
N ALA A 191 5.12 -1.93 -0.82
CA ALA A 191 4.99 -2.17 0.60
C ALA A 191 6.33 -1.95 1.34
N THR A 192 7.44 -2.39 0.76
CA THR A 192 8.80 -2.16 1.29
C THR A 192 9.08 -0.65 1.39
N GLY A 193 8.78 0.10 0.33
CA GLY A 193 8.88 1.56 0.33
C GLY A 193 8.02 2.20 1.43
N MET A 194 6.80 1.74 1.63
CA MET A 194 5.93 2.22 2.71
C MET A 194 6.41 1.84 4.11
N ALA A 195 7.00 0.66 4.28
CA ALA A 195 7.47 0.16 5.56
C ALA A 195 8.70 0.92 6.06
N PHE A 196 9.61 1.29 5.16
CA PHE A 196 10.96 1.77 5.52
C PHE A 196 11.26 3.21 5.12
N ARG A 197 10.39 3.91 4.38
CA ARG A 197 10.66 5.31 4.00
C ARG A 197 10.65 6.23 5.23
N SER A 198 11.77 6.91 5.44
CA SER A 198 11.96 7.92 6.49
C SER A 198 11.20 9.22 6.19
N PRO A 199 10.91 10.04 7.23
CA PRO A 199 10.40 11.39 7.04
C PRO A 199 11.38 12.25 6.23
N ASP A 200 10.86 13.04 5.31
CA ASP A 200 11.64 13.95 4.47
C ASP A 200 12.00 15.21 5.27
N VAL A 201 13.16 15.20 5.93
CA VAL A 201 13.61 16.26 6.86
C VAL A 201 13.74 17.61 6.15
N ALA A 202 14.10 17.60 4.86
CA ALA A 202 14.37 18.80 4.07
C ALA A 202 13.14 19.73 3.89
N ILE A 203 11.91 19.19 3.91
CA ILE A 203 10.69 19.99 3.73
C ILE A 203 10.32 20.77 5.00
N ARG A 204 10.75 20.29 6.19
CA ARG A 204 10.43 20.95 7.47
C ARG A 204 11.22 22.25 7.66
N ASP A 205 12.48 22.29 7.24
CA ASP A 205 13.31 23.50 7.36
C ASP A 205 12.86 24.64 6.43
N VAL A 206 12.40 24.33 5.21
CA VAL A 206 11.98 25.39 4.28
C VAL A 206 10.66 26.04 4.74
N ARG A 207 9.73 25.26 5.32
CA ARG A 207 8.46 25.79 5.85
C ARG A 207 8.63 26.56 7.15
N SER A 208 9.56 26.16 8.02
CA SER A 208 9.87 26.91 9.25
C SER A 208 10.46 28.28 8.90
N VAL A 209 11.40 28.33 7.96
CA VAL A 209 12.00 29.59 7.49
C VAL A 209 10.96 30.51 6.85
N ARG A 210 10.06 29.99 6.00
CA ARG A 210 8.99 30.82 5.40
C ARG A 210 7.97 31.34 6.42
N ARG A 211 7.63 30.58 7.46
CA ARG A 211 6.70 31.07 8.52
C ARG A 211 7.33 32.15 9.37
N VAL A 212 8.63 32.05 9.66
CA VAL A 212 9.37 33.12 10.38
C VAL A 212 9.45 34.38 9.52
N ALA A 213 9.64 34.25 8.21
CA ALA A 213 9.65 35.39 7.29
C ALA A 213 8.27 36.05 7.09
N ALA A 214 7.18 35.28 7.21
CA ALA A 214 5.81 35.76 7.05
C ALA A 214 5.16 36.22 8.37
N ALA A 215 5.84 36.09 9.51
CA ALA A 215 5.38 36.71 10.75
C ALA A 215 5.38 38.22 10.55
N PRO A 216 4.25 38.93 10.76
CA PRO A 216 4.21 40.37 10.60
C PRO A 216 5.24 40.98 11.55
N ARG A 217 6.25 41.67 11.00
CA ARG A 217 7.16 42.50 11.78
C ARG A 217 6.28 43.51 12.50
N SER A 218 6.06 43.30 13.79
CA SER A 218 5.51 44.28 14.72
C SER A 218 6.20 45.61 14.47
N ARG A 219 5.50 46.50 13.75
CA ARG A 219 5.98 47.83 13.37
C ARG A 219 5.58 48.89 14.41
N ASP A 220 5.01 48.47 15.54
CA ASP A 220 4.37 49.35 16.52
C ASP A 220 5.06 49.41 17.88
N ALA A 221 6.18 48.72 18.10
CA ALA A 221 6.86 48.73 19.40
C ALA A 221 7.72 49.97 19.70
N ASN A 222 7.69 51.01 18.85
CA ASN A 222 8.53 52.20 19.06
C ASN A 222 7.75 53.49 18.78
N LYS A 223 6.68 53.74 19.56
CA LYS A 223 6.18 55.10 19.78
C LYS A 223 6.76 55.62 21.10
N PRO A 224 7.77 56.51 21.06
CA PRO A 224 8.22 57.21 22.25
C PRO A 224 7.18 58.28 22.62
N GLY A 225 6.77 58.28 23.88
CA GLY A 225 6.17 59.45 24.51
C GLY A 225 4.65 59.48 24.60
N THR A 226 4.13 58.99 25.73
CA THR A 226 3.07 59.65 26.49
C THR A 226 3.24 59.25 27.95
N LEU A 227 3.88 60.12 28.74
CA LEU A 227 3.82 60.07 30.19
C LEU A 227 2.40 60.43 30.63
N PRO A 228 1.82 59.77 31.65
CA PRO A 228 0.53 60.18 32.20
C PRO A 228 0.69 61.49 32.97
N GLU A 229 -0.07 62.52 32.57
CA GLU A 229 -0.29 63.72 33.37
C GLU A 229 -0.96 63.34 34.69
N THR A 230 -0.30 63.69 35.79
CA THR A 230 -0.88 63.73 37.12
C THR A 230 -1.68 65.02 37.29
N THR A 231 -2.99 64.88 37.46
CA THR A 231 -3.89 65.86 38.09
C THR A 231 -4.74 65.03 39.05
N GLY A 232 -4.81 65.28 40.35
CA GLY A 232 -5.07 66.54 41.02
C GLY A 232 -6.31 66.31 41.88
#